data_AF-A0A2D6G9Q1-F1
#
_entry.id   AF-A0A2D6G9Q1-F1
#
_cell.length_a   1.000
_cell.length_b   1.000
_cell.length_c   1.000
_cell.angle_alpha   90.00
_cell.angle_beta   90.00
_cell.angle_gamma   90.00
#
_symmetry.space_group_name_H-M   'P 1'
#
loop_
_entity.id
_entity.type
_entity.pdbx_description
1 polymer ?
#
loop_
_entity_poly.entity_id
_entity_poly.type
_entity_poly.pdbx_seq_one_letter_code
_entity_poly.pdbx_strand_id
1 'polypeptide(L)'
;MRVGLRGMVRRVWGRRGVKIRQRLQLVYEWRYLFLVVDGQKGTLHWSWIDSMKAEMVGAAVNGLKQQTEVGAVVWDGASSHRGELVRGVGLPLIGLPPYSPELNPAERVFEEVRRWIEGIVYRSIDDKVKAVEDFLSEMESDPNRVRSLAGWQWIDEAVEHLPALLAA
;
A
#
# COMPACT_ATOMS: atom_id res chain seq x y z
N MET A 1 -3.68 -3.73 0.65
CA MET A 1 -4.93 -3.15 1.22
C MET A 1 -6.18 -3.68 0.51
N ARG A 2 -7.28 -3.98 1.23
CA ARG A 2 -8.58 -4.29 0.58
C ARG A 2 -9.29 -2.99 0.15
N VAL A 3 -9.63 -2.88 -1.13
CA VAL A 3 -10.43 -1.78 -1.69
C VAL A 3 -11.80 -2.35 -2.06
N GLY A 4 -12.86 -1.85 -1.44
CA GLY A 4 -14.21 -2.41 -1.65
C GLY A 4 -15.31 -1.36 -1.65
N LEU A 5 -16.48 -1.77 -2.14
CA LEU A 5 -17.69 -0.95 -2.21
C LEU A 5 -18.44 -0.85 -0.88
N ARG A 6 -18.08 -1.66 0.12
CA ARG A 6 -18.47 -1.43 1.51
C ARG A 6 -17.63 -0.29 2.08
N GLY A 7 -18.09 0.93 1.87
CA GLY A 7 -17.39 2.16 2.21
C GLY A 7 -17.58 2.60 3.66
N MET A 8 -17.01 3.76 3.96
CA MET A 8 -17.23 4.51 5.19
C MET A 8 -17.61 5.94 4.83
N VAL A 9 -18.36 6.60 5.72
CA VAL A 9 -18.54 8.05 5.65
C VAL A 9 -17.30 8.76 6.21
N ARG A 10 -17.09 10.00 5.79
CA ARG A 10 -15.99 10.85 6.27
C ARG A 10 -16.53 12.04 7.04
N ARG A 11 -15.74 12.56 7.97
CA ARG A 11 -16.03 13.87 8.57
C ARG A 11 -15.94 14.94 7.49
N VAL A 12 -16.96 15.79 7.42
CA VAL A 12 -17.05 16.90 6.47
C VAL A 12 -17.43 18.18 7.20
N TRP A 13 -17.01 19.31 6.66
CA TRP A 13 -17.45 20.62 7.13
C TRP A 13 -18.91 20.85 6.75
N GLY A 14 -19.65 21.47 7.66
CA GLY A 14 -21.08 21.72 7.52
C GLY A 14 -21.48 23.06 8.12
N ARG A 15 -22.60 23.62 7.64
CA ARG A 15 -23.16 24.84 8.24
C ARG A 15 -23.61 24.54 9.67
N ARG A 16 -23.28 25.44 10.61
CA ARG A 16 -23.71 25.33 12.02
C ARG A 16 -25.23 25.21 12.10
N GLY A 17 -25.72 24.25 12.88
CA GLY A 17 -27.15 23.99 13.06
C GLY A 17 -27.79 23.16 11.92
N VAL A 18 -27.04 22.79 10.88
CA VAL A 18 -27.55 21.96 9.77
C VAL A 18 -27.06 20.52 9.91
N LYS A 19 -27.99 19.57 9.94
CA LYS A 19 -27.66 18.14 9.97
C LYS A 19 -27.06 17.70 8.63
N ILE A 20 -25.84 17.19 8.67
CA ILE A 20 -25.20 16.57 7.51
C ILE A 20 -25.77 15.17 7.28
N ARG A 21 -26.09 14.87 6.02
CA ARG A 21 -26.51 13.55 5.55
C ARG A 21 -25.54 13.09 4.47
N GLN A 22 -24.95 11.91 4.66
CA GLN A 22 -24.02 11.31 3.71
C GLN A 22 -24.56 9.95 3.27
N ARG A 23 -24.32 9.60 2.00
CA ARG A 23 -24.65 8.28 1.49
C ARG A 23 -23.59 7.29 1.95
N LEU A 24 -24.03 6.10 2.37
CA LEU A 24 -23.16 4.99 2.73
C LEU A 24 -23.40 3.84 1.74
N GLN A 25 -22.35 3.39 1.07
CA GLN A 25 -22.40 2.23 0.18
C GLN A 25 -22.10 0.95 0.99
N LEU A 26 -22.99 -0.04 0.88
CA LEU A 26 -22.94 -1.31 1.63
C LEU A 26 -22.96 -2.52 0.68
N VAL A 27 -22.06 -2.54 -0.30
CA VAL A 27 -21.96 -3.61 -1.30
C VAL A 27 -20.74 -4.49 -1.00
N TYR A 28 -20.92 -5.81 -1.03
CA TYR A 28 -19.89 -6.81 -0.71
C TYR A 28 -19.08 -7.20 -1.94
N GLU A 29 -18.37 -6.22 -2.49
CA GLU A 29 -17.49 -6.40 -3.65
C GLU A 29 -16.18 -5.66 -3.41
N TRP A 30 -15.04 -6.30 -3.72
CA TRP A 30 -13.71 -5.77 -3.43
C TRP A 30 -12.62 -6.38 -4.32
N ARG A 31 -11.49 -5.66 -4.39
CA ARG A 31 -10.19 -6.11 -4.90
C ARG A 31 -9.12 -5.84 -3.85
N TYR A 32 -7.96 -6.47 -3.99
CA TYR A 32 -6.81 -6.20 -3.13
C TYR A 32 -5.76 -5.43 -3.91
N LEU A 33 -5.37 -4.28 -3.37
CA LEU A 33 -4.22 -3.51 -3.82
C LEU A 33 -2.96 -4.07 -3.16
N PHE A 34 -2.06 -4.61 -3.96
CA PHE A 34 -0.67 -4.85 -3.59
C PHE A 34 0.14 -3.60 -3.94
N LEU A 35 0.92 -3.08 -2.98
CA LEU A 35 1.67 -1.84 -3.14
C LEU A 35 3.05 -2.00 -2.50
N VAL A 36 4.06 -1.53 -3.21
CA VAL A 36 5.45 -1.42 -2.77
C VAL A 36 5.84 0.05 -2.88
N VAL A 37 6.59 0.52 -1.89
CA VAL A 37 7.02 1.91 -1.76
C VAL A 37 8.53 1.91 -1.52
N ASP A 38 9.28 2.58 -2.39
CA ASP A 38 10.66 2.94 -2.13
C ASP A 38 10.67 4.37 -1.59
N GLY A 39 10.78 4.50 -0.27
CA GLY A 39 10.77 5.80 0.42
C GLY A 39 11.98 6.66 0.09
N GLN A 40 13.13 6.07 -0.26
CA GLN A 40 14.37 6.82 -0.55
C GLN A 40 14.34 7.37 -1.97
N LYS A 41 13.96 6.54 -2.96
CA LYS A 41 13.84 6.96 -4.36
C LYS A 41 12.56 7.74 -4.62
N GLY A 42 11.54 7.55 -3.80
CA GLY A 42 10.22 8.13 -3.98
C GLY A 42 9.41 7.45 -5.09
N THR A 43 9.58 6.13 -5.27
CA THR A 43 8.88 5.36 -6.31
C THR A 43 7.82 4.45 -5.71
N LEU A 44 6.80 4.15 -6.52
CA LEU A 44 5.68 3.29 -6.16
C LEU A 44 5.58 2.17 -7.20
N HIS A 45 5.25 0.96 -6.75
CA HIS A 45 4.89 -0.13 -7.65
C HIS A 45 3.64 -0.81 -7.11
N TRP A 46 2.63 -1.03 -7.95
CA TRP A 46 1.38 -1.64 -7.49
C TRP A 46 0.80 -2.63 -8.50
N SER A 47 -0.03 -3.52 -7.98
CA SER A 47 -0.84 -4.45 -8.77
C SER A 47 -2.14 -4.79 -8.05
N TRP A 48 -3.15 -5.19 -8.82
CA TRP A 48 -4.40 -5.69 -8.28
C TRP A 48 -4.39 -7.21 -8.22
N ILE A 49 -4.74 -7.75 -7.07
CA ILE A 49 -4.86 -9.19 -6.86
C ILE A 49 -6.27 -9.53 -6.35
N ASP A 50 -6.78 -10.69 -6.76
CA ASP A 50 -8.11 -11.16 -6.37
C ASP A 50 -8.16 -11.74 -4.96
N SER A 51 -7.01 -12.15 -4.42
CA SER A 51 -6.92 -12.68 -3.05
C SER A 51 -5.56 -12.42 -2.43
N MET A 52 -5.51 -12.35 -1.10
CA MET A 52 -4.26 -12.31 -0.34
C MET A 52 -3.64 -13.70 -0.13
N LYS A 53 -3.97 -14.70 -0.96
CA LYS A 53 -3.30 -16.01 -0.87
C LYS A 53 -1.81 -15.87 -1.21
N ALA A 54 -0.98 -16.68 -0.57
CA ALA A 54 0.48 -16.63 -0.73
C ALA A 54 0.92 -16.74 -2.21
N GLU A 55 0.21 -17.52 -3.02
CA GLU A 55 0.43 -17.66 -4.47
C GLU A 55 0.29 -16.32 -5.22
N MET A 56 -0.79 -15.59 -4.96
CA MET A 56 -1.06 -14.30 -5.61
C MET A 56 -0.08 -13.22 -5.14
N VAL A 57 0.27 -13.24 -3.85
CA VAL A 57 1.30 -12.34 -3.30
C VAL A 57 2.67 -12.65 -3.91
N GLY A 58 3.05 -13.93 -3.98
CA GLY A 58 4.30 -14.37 -4.62
C GLY A 58 4.37 -13.99 -6.09
N ALA A 59 3.28 -14.12 -6.83
CA ALA A 59 3.20 -13.67 -8.23
C ALA A 59 3.40 -12.16 -8.37
N ALA A 60 2.80 -11.35 -7.49
CA ALA A 60 2.99 -9.90 -7.47
C ALA A 60 4.46 -9.51 -7.16
N VAL A 61 5.09 -10.17 -6.19
CA VAL A 61 6.52 -9.94 -5.86
C VAL A 61 7.43 -10.36 -7.02
N ASN A 62 7.12 -11.46 -7.71
CA ASN A 62 7.87 -11.88 -8.91
C ASN A 62 7.73 -10.86 -10.06
N GLY A 63 6.53 -10.28 -10.25
CA GLY A 63 6.32 -9.21 -11.22
C GLY A 63 7.18 -7.99 -10.92
N LEU A 64 7.32 -7.62 -9.65
CA LEU A 64 8.18 -6.51 -9.22
C LEU A 64 9.64 -6.72 -9.62
N LYS A 65 10.20 -7.93 -9.45
CA LYS A 65 11.58 -8.25 -9.87
C LYS A 65 11.85 -7.99 -11.34
N GLN A 66 10.83 -8.15 -12.20
CA GLN A 66 10.97 -7.93 -13.63
C GLN A 66 10.92 -6.45 -14.00
N GLN A 67 10.39 -5.60 -13.11
CA GLN A 67 10.16 -4.18 -13.36
C GLN A 67 11.22 -3.29 -12.71
N THR A 68 11.88 -3.75 -11.64
CA THR A 68 12.89 -2.98 -10.93
C THR A 68 13.90 -3.87 -10.22
N GLU A 69 15.08 -3.31 -9.95
CA GLU A 69 16.07 -3.93 -9.06
C GLU A 69 15.58 -3.82 -7.62
N VAL A 70 15.43 -4.97 -6.96
CA VAL A 70 14.96 -5.07 -5.58
C VAL A 70 16.05 -5.75 -4.75
N GLY A 71 16.70 -4.98 -3.88
CA GLY A 71 17.71 -5.51 -2.96
C GLY A 71 17.09 -6.28 -1.78
N ALA A 72 15.95 -5.83 -1.27
CA ALA A 72 15.20 -6.48 -0.19
C ALA A 72 13.74 -6.05 -0.21
N VAL A 73 12.85 -6.82 0.43
CA VAL A 73 11.46 -6.45 0.67
C VAL A 73 11.21 -6.36 2.17
N VAL A 74 10.74 -5.19 2.61
CA VAL A 74 10.26 -4.96 3.99
C VAL A 74 8.74 -5.16 4.02
N TRP A 75 8.24 -5.93 4.97
CA TRP A 75 6.81 -6.25 5.04
C TRP A 75 6.32 -6.61 6.45
N ASP A 76 5.00 -6.59 6.63
CA ASP A 76 4.37 -6.94 7.90
C ASP A 76 4.24 -8.47 8.11
N GLY A 77 3.86 -8.84 9.33
CA GLY A 77 3.61 -10.22 9.73
C GLY A 77 2.27 -10.81 9.26
N ALA A 78 1.72 -10.44 8.10
CA ALA A 78 0.51 -11.08 7.58
C ALA A 78 0.73 -12.59 7.35
N SER A 79 -0.32 -13.41 7.51
CA SER A 79 -0.21 -14.87 7.31
C SER A 79 0.20 -15.24 5.88
N SER A 80 -0.26 -14.45 4.91
CA SER A 80 0.11 -14.54 3.49
C SER A 80 1.60 -14.35 3.23
N HIS A 81 2.29 -13.59 4.09
CA HIS A 81 3.72 -13.31 3.99
C HIS A 81 4.58 -14.43 4.61
N ARG A 82 3.99 -15.34 5.38
CA ARG A 82 4.73 -16.46 5.99
C ARG A 82 4.80 -17.71 5.11
N GLY A 83 4.14 -17.74 3.96
CA GLY A 83 4.10 -18.91 3.09
C GLY A 83 5.44 -19.21 2.42
N GLU A 84 5.76 -20.50 2.26
CA GLU A 84 6.99 -20.96 1.58
C GLU A 84 7.13 -20.41 0.17
N LEU A 85 6.01 -20.26 -0.55
CA LEU A 85 5.98 -19.66 -1.89
C LEU A 85 6.57 -18.26 -1.95
N VAL A 86 6.37 -17.44 -0.91
CA VAL A 86 6.91 -16.08 -0.93
C VAL A 86 8.39 -16.07 -0.55
N ARG A 87 8.82 -16.99 0.33
CA ARG A 87 10.25 -17.21 0.60
C ARG A 87 10.98 -17.72 -0.65
N GLY A 88 10.30 -18.52 -1.46
CA GLY A 88 10.80 -19.05 -2.73
C GLY A 88 11.01 -18.02 -3.84
N VAL A 89 10.57 -16.76 -3.65
CA VAL A 89 10.82 -15.68 -4.60
C VAL A 89 12.29 -15.29 -4.65
N GLY A 90 13.10 -15.62 -3.62
CA GLY A 90 14.55 -15.37 -3.63
C GLY A 90 14.88 -13.88 -3.53
N LEU A 91 14.17 -13.15 -2.68
CA LEU A 91 14.56 -11.82 -2.20
C LEU A 91 14.89 -11.92 -0.72
N PRO A 92 15.86 -11.14 -0.22
CA PRO A 92 15.97 -10.89 1.21
C PRO A 92 14.65 -10.31 1.75
N LEU A 93 14.10 -10.93 2.78
CA LEU A 93 12.82 -10.54 3.39
C LEU A 93 13.08 -9.99 4.80
N ILE A 94 12.70 -8.74 5.03
CA ILE A 94 12.85 -8.06 6.31
C ILE A 94 11.45 -7.96 6.95
N GLY A 95 11.23 -8.76 7.99
CA GLY A 95 9.98 -8.75 8.74
C GLY A 95 9.92 -7.57 9.72
N LEU A 96 8.82 -6.83 9.70
CA LEU A 96 8.55 -5.81 10.70
C LEU A 96 8.10 -6.44 12.04
N PRO A 97 8.37 -5.78 13.17
CA PRO A 97 7.79 -6.15 14.46
C PRO A 97 6.26 -6.25 14.39
N PRO A 98 5.64 -7.19 15.14
CA PRO A 98 4.19 -7.28 15.21
C PRO A 98 3.56 -5.97 15.68
N TYR A 99 2.44 -5.59 15.05
CA TYR A 99 1.65 -4.40 15.41
C TYR A 99 2.40 -3.05 15.28
N SER A 100 3.39 -2.96 14.38
CA SER A 100 4.15 -1.73 14.10
C SER A 100 3.89 -1.16 12.70
N PRO A 101 2.65 -0.76 12.36
CA PRO A 101 2.34 -0.16 11.06
C PRO A 101 3.08 1.17 10.82
N GLU A 102 3.47 1.88 11.88
CA GLU A 102 4.26 3.12 11.81
C GLU A 102 5.64 2.94 11.17
N LEU A 103 6.15 1.71 11.15
CA LEU A 103 7.43 1.35 10.53
C LEU A 103 7.27 0.96 9.06
N ASN A 104 6.05 0.91 8.52
CA ASN A 104 5.77 0.49 7.15
C ASN A 104 5.40 1.69 6.26
N PRO A 105 6.30 2.13 5.35
CA PRO A 105 5.99 3.21 4.41
C PRO A 105 4.71 3.00 3.58
N ALA A 106 4.38 1.75 3.23
CA ALA A 106 3.17 1.44 2.47
C ALA A 106 1.88 1.81 3.22
N GLU A 107 1.88 1.74 4.56
CA GLU A 107 0.70 2.13 5.36
C GLU A 107 0.41 3.63 5.23
N ARG A 108 1.42 4.49 5.08
CA ARG A 108 1.20 5.93 4.84
C ARG A 108 0.59 6.21 3.48
N VAL A 109 1.04 5.51 2.45
CA VAL A 109 0.43 5.63 1.13
C VAL A 109 -1.01 5.09 1.17
N PHE A 110 -1.28 4.00 1.88
CA PHE A 110 -2.64 3.51 2.09
C PHE A 110 -3.54 4.50 2.83
N GLU A 111 -3.03 5.24 3.82
CA GLU A 111 -3.78 6.32 4.48
C GLU A 111 -4.20 7.40 3.47
N GLU A 112 -3.30 7.83 2.58
CA GLU A 112 -3.60 8.82 1.55
C GLU A 112 -4.58 8.29 0.49
N VAL A 113 -4.40 7.04 0.04
CA VAL A 113 -5.37 6.38 -0.85
C VAL A 113 -6.76 6.36 -0.21
N ARG A 114 -6.87 6.01 1.08
CA ARG A 114 -8.16 6.04 1.80
C ARG A 114 -8.74 7.43 1.89
N ARG A 115 -7.92 8.46 2.17
CA ARG A 115 -8.37 9.86 2.18
C ARG A 115 -8.96 10.27 0.83
N TRP A 116 -8.39 9.78 -0.27
CA TRP A 116 -8.87 10.06 -1.62
C TRP A 116 -10.20 9.37 -1.96
N ILE A 117 -10.38 8.10 -1.58
CA ILE A 117 -11.51 7.27 -2.06
C ILE A 117 -12.66 7.09 -1.06
N GLU A 118 -12.48 7.39 0.22
CA GLU A 118 -13.53 7.21 1.23
C GLU A 118 -14.55 8.35 1.23
N GLY A 119 -15.80 8.05 1.58
CA GLY A 119 -16.91 9.02 1.54
C GLY A 119 -17.54 9.22 0.16
N ILE A 120 -17.04 8.54 -0.86
CA ILE A 120 -17.56 8.55 -2.24
C ILE A 120 -18.36 7.26 -2.49
N VAL A 121 -19.47 7.38 -3.22
CA VAL A 121 -20.26 6.23 -3.72
C VAL A 121 -19.86 5.99 -5.18
N TYR A 122 -19.41 4.78 -5.48
CA TYR A 122 -18.98 4.37 -6.82
C TYR A 122 -20.05 3.51 -7.49
N ARG A 123 -20.11 3.49 -8.84
CA ARG A 123 -21.11 2.68 -9.57
C ARG A 123 -20.71 1.21 -9.60
N SER A 124 -19.41 0.94 -9.75
CA SER A 124 -18.82 -0.40 -9.76
C SER A 124 -17.51 -0.45 -8.95
N ILE A 125 -17.00 -1.66 -8.71
CA ILE A 125 -15.66 -1.83 -8.13
C ILE A 125 -14.58 -1.28 -9.06
N ASP A 126 -14.76 -1.41 -10.37
CA ASP A 126 -13.82 -0.94 -11.38
C ASP A 126 -13.68 0.58 -11.38
N ASP A 127 -14.78 1.33 -11.17
CA ASP A 127 -14.71 2.79 -11.00
C ASP A 127 -13.85 3.18 -9.79
N LYS A 128 -13.94 2.40 -8.69
CA LYS A 128 -13.17 2.66 -7.48
C LYS A 128 -11.71 2.27 -7.64
N VAL A 129 -11.45 1.14 -8.31
CA VAL A 129 -10.10 0.70 -8.72
C VAL A 129 -9.44 1.79 -9.56
N LYS A 130 -10.13 2.29 -10.59
CA LYS A 130 -9.64 3.37 -11.43
C LYS A 130 -9.31 4.63 -10.63
N ALA A 131 -10.17 5.02 -9.68
CA ALA A 131 -9.90 6.19 -8.84
C ALA A 131 -8.64 6.03 -7.97
N VAL A 132 -8.32 4.81 -7.54
CA VAL A 132 -7.07 4.51 -6.84
C VAL A 132 -5.88 4.57 -7.79
N GLU A 133 -5.99 4.00 -8.99
CA GLU A 133 -4.92 4.02 -10.00
C GLU A 133 -4.57 5.43 -10.45
N ASP A 134 -5.58 6.26 -10.72
CA ASP A 134 -5.38 7.65 -11.11
C ASP A 134 -4.63 8.42 -10.00
N PHE A 135 -4.99 8.18 -8.73
CA PHE A 135 -4.32 8.79 -7.57
C PHE A 135 -2.88 8.31 -7.39
N LEU A 136 -2.63 7.00 -7.50
CA LEU A 136 -1.29 6.43 -7.37
C LEU A 136 -0.38 6.91 -8.51
N SER A 137 -0.90 7.01 -9.73
CA SER A 137 -0.16 7.54 -10.88
C SER A 137 0.20 9.01 -10.70
N GLU A 138 -0.71 9.82 -10.15
CA GLU A 138 -0.41 11.22 -9.79
C GLU A 138 0.69 11.29 -8.73
N MET A 139 0.62 10.45 -7.69
CA MET A 139 1.66 10.40 -6.66
C MET A 139 3.02 9.96 -7.21
N GLU A 140 3.05 8.92 -8.04
CA GLU A 140 4.27 8.40 -8.66
C GLU A 140 4.94 9.46 -9.56
N SER A 141 4.16 10.33 -10.19
CA SER A 141 4.69 11.43 -11.01
C SER A 141 5.43 12.52 -10.21
N ASP A 142 5.31 12.52 -8.87
CA ASP A 142 6.03 13.42 -7.97
C ASP A 142 6.82 12.65 -6.89
N PRO A 143 8.07 12.24 -7.21
CA PRO A 143 8.92 11.53 -6.26
C PRO A 143 9.21 12.31 -4.96
N ASN A 144 9.18 13.66 -4.99
CA ASN A 144 9.39 14.45 -3.78
C ASN A 144 8.23 14.29 -2.80
N ARG A 145 6.99 14.23 -3.32
CA ARG A 145 5.80 13.97 -2.51
C ARG A 145 5.87 12.58 -1.86
N VAL A 146 6.31 11.56 -2.60
CA VAL A 146 6.47 10.19 -2.05
C VAL A 146 7.54 10.17 -0.96
N ARG A 147 8.72 10.75 -1.21
CA ARG A 147 9.79 10.89 -0.19
C ARG A 147 9.30 11.62 1.06
N SER A 148 8.62 12.75 0.89
CA SER A 148 8.09 13.50 2.02
C SER A 148 7.06 12.71 2.85
N LEU A 149 6.34 11.76 2.24
CA LEU A 149 5.33 10.97 2.92
C LEU A 149 5.91 9.71 3.58
N ALA A 150 6.87 9.06 2.92
CA ALA A 150 7.28 7.69 3.24
C ALA A 150 8.81 7.48 3.34
N GLY A 151 9.61 8.48 3.02
CA GLY A 151 11.09 8.50 3.12
C GLY A 151 11.55 9.26 4.35
N TRP A 152 11.25 8.73 5.54
CA TRP A 152 11.68 9.37 6.79
C TRP A 152 13.18 9.25 6.99
N GLN A 153 13.79 10.27 7.62
CA GLN A 153 15.23 10.32 7.90
C GLN A 153 15.76 9.05 8.60
N TRP A 154 14.99 8.47 9.52
CA TRP A 154 15.41 7.26 10.22
C TRP A 154 15.49 6.02 9.32
N ILE A 155 14.78 5.99 8.18
CA ILE A 155 14.91 4.92 7.18
C ILE A 155 16.27 5.03 6.51
N ASP A 156 16.67 6.25 6.12
CA ASP A 156 17.96 6.50 5.50
C ASP A 156 19.10 6.12 6.47
N GLU A 157 19.01 6.58 7.72
CA GLU A 157 19.95 6.23 8.77
C GLU A 157 20.01 4.71 8.99
N ALA A 158 18.87 4.02 9.05
CA ALA A 158 18.84 2.57 9.23
C ALA A 158 19.54 1.83 8.08
N VAL A 159 19.32 2.26 6.83
CA VAL A 159 19.95 1.66 5.64
C VAL A 159 21.45 1.90 5.62
N GLU A 160 21.91 3.12 5.94
CA GLU A 160 23.34 3.46 6.02
C GLU A 160 24.09 2.65 7.09
N HIS A 161 23.41 2.30 8.18
CA HIS A 161 23.97 1.54 9.30
C HIS A 161 23.70 0.02 9.21
N LEU A 162 23.12 -0.47 8.10
CA LEU A 162 22.95 -1.90 7.90
C LEU A 162 24.34 -2.57 7.87
N PRO A 163 24.60 -3.59 8.72
CA PRO A 163 25.85 -4.32 8.67
C PRO A 163 26.02 -4.95 7.28
N ALA A 164 27.17 -4.75 6.66
CA ALA A 164 27.51 -5.34 5.35
C ALA A 164 27.39 -6.89 5.30
N LEU A 165 27.24 -7.54 6.45
CA LEU A 165 27.17 -8.99 6.65
C LEU A 165 25.80 -9.63 6.38
N LEU A 166 24.76 -8.86 6.00
CA LEU A 166 23.44 -9.43 5.65
C LEU A 166 23.27 -9.70 4.13
N ALA A 167 24.32 -9.51 3.34
CA ALA A 167 24.31 -9.67 1.87
C ALA A 167 24.88 -11.03 1.39
N ALA A 168 24.63 -12.13 2.11
CA ALA A 168 25.01 -13.49 1.71
C ALA A 168 23.80 -14.42 1.68
#